data_AF-A0A2S6SGQ3-F1
#
_entry.id   AF-A0A2S6SGQ3-F1
#
_cell.length_a   1.000
_cell.length_b   1.000
_cell.length_c   1.000
_cell.angle_alpha   90.00
_cell.angle_beta   90.00
_cell.angle_gamma   90.00
#
_symmetry.space_group_name_H-M   'P 1'
#
loop_
_entity.id
_entity.type
_entity.pdbx_description
1 polymer ?
#
loop_
_entity_poly.entity_id
_entity_poly.type
_entity_poly.pdbx_seq_one_letter_code
_entity_poly.pdbx_strand_id
1 'polypeptide(L)'
;MPQLNPEFFLSQIFWLTTTFMFLLVFLWKVSLPRISEAIEKRASKINDDVETARKVQREVEKLQNEIEKTIREAHINAKEEVKTSLENIKKQAEKKILILDKEIDEKLNNVSHKIETEKKEALKDMQDQVNKLTSASVEKLTGLKVEDRSVQDTLDKLNNKDKGVMI
;
A
#
# COMPACT_ATOMS: atom_id res chain seq x y z
N MET A 1 -33.15 -77.57 75.02
CA MET A 1 -32.32 -77.23 73.84
C MET A 1 -30.94 -76.83 74.35
N PRO A 2 -29.87 -77.60 74.05
CA PRO A 2 -28.53 -77.38 74.62
C PRO A 2 -27.84 -76.07 74.21
N GLN A 3 -28.46 -75.29 73.31
CA GLN A 3 -27.98 -73.99 72.81
C GLN A 3 -28.24 -72.78 73.73
N LEU A 4 -28.91 -72.98 74.87
CA LEU A 4 -29.12 -71.94 75.90
C LEU A 4 -28.39 -72.28 77.21
N ASN A 5 -27.24 -72.94 77.11
CA ASN A 5 -26.38 -73.21 78.26
C ASN A 5 -25.44 -71.98 78.48
N PRO A 6 -25.57 -71.26 79.61
CA PRO A 6 -24.84 -70.01 79.85
C PRO A 6 -23.32 -70.17 79.96
N GLU A 7 -22.84 -71.40 80.09
CA GLU A 7 -21.42 -71.75 80.12
C GLU A 7 -20.68 -71.38 78.83
N PHE A 8 -21.35 -71.43 77.66
CA PHE A 8 -20.72 -71.12 76.37
C PHE A 8 -20.77 -69.64 75.97
N PHE A 9 -21.57 -68.80 76.66
CA PHE A 9 -21.74 -67.39 76.30
C PHE A 9 -20.44 -66.59 76.44
N LEU A 10 -19.62 -66.87 77.46
CA LEU A 10 -18.35 -66.18 77.64
C LEU A 10 -17.38 -66.43 76.48
N SER A 11 -17.28 -67.68 76.02
CA SER A 11 -16.44 -68.05 74.87
C SER A 11 -16.95 -67.40 73.57
N GLN A 12 -18.26 -67.41 73.36
CA GLN A 12 -18.87 -66.80 72.16
C GLN A 12 -18.68 -65.29 72.13
N ILE A 13 -18.83 -64.60 73.27
CA ILE A 13 -18.57 -63.15 73.39
C ILE A 13 -17.08 -62.83 73.19
N PHE A 14 -16.18 -63.67 73.72
CA PHE A 14 -14.74 -63.49 73.53
C PHE A 14 -14.34 -63.58 72.05
N TRP A 15 -14.81 -64.61 71.33
CA TRP A 15 -14.53 -64.77 69.91
C TRP A 15 -15.23 -63.72 69.04
N LEU A 16 -16.47 -63.34 69.38
CA LEU A 16 -17.16 -62.22 68.73
C LEU A 16 -16.35 -60.94 68.86
N THR A 17 -15.89 -60.61 70.06
CA THR A 17 -15.10 -59.40 70.32
C THR A 17 -13.78 -59.43 69.58
N THR A 18 -13.06 -60.56 69.61
CA THR A 18 -11.78 -60.73 68.91
C THR A 18 -11.93 -60.58 67.39
N THR A 19 -12.91 -61.25 66.79
CA THR A 19 -13.14 -61.18 65.33
C THR A 19 -13.66 -59.82 64.90
N PHE A 20 -14.54 -59.20 65.70
CA PHE A 20 -15.04 -57.85 65.45
C PHE A 20 -13.93 -56.80 65.55
N MET A 21 -13.06 -56.89 66.57
CA MET A 21 -11.92 -55.99 66.72
C MET A 21 -10.94 -56.14 65.55
N PHE A 22 -10.65 -57.37 65.12
CA PHE A 22 -9.82 -57.63 63.94
C PHE A 22 -10.42 -57.03 62.66
N LEU A 23 -11.73 -57.23 62.43
CA LEU A 23 -12.45 -56.64 61.29
C LEU A 23 -12.40 -55.11 61.33
N LEU A 24 -12.60 -54.49 62.50
CA LEU A 24 -12.61 -53.05 62.67
C LEU A 24 -11.23 -52.44 62.36
N VAL A 25 -10.16 -53.06 62.84
CA VAL A 25 -8.78 -52.66 62.50
C VAL A 25 -8.50 -52.82 61.01
N PHE A 26 -8.98 -53.91 60.40
CA PHE A 26 -8.83 -54.13 58.96
C PHE A 26 -9.56 -53.05 58.12
N LEU A 27 -10.81 -52.73 58.47
CA LEU A 27 -11.57 -51.67 57.81
C LEU A 27 -10.90 -50.30 57.98
N TRP A 28 -10.42 -50.01 59.19
CA TRP A 28 -9.75 -48.75 59.48
C TRP A 28 -8.45 -48.59 58.69
N LYS A 29 -7.65 -49.66 58.61
CA LYS A 29 -6.34 -49.61 57.97
C LYS A 29 -6.36 -49.82 56.45
N VAL A 30 -7.39 -50.46 55.90
CA VAL A 30 -7.43 -50.82 54.46
C VAL A 30 -8.59 -50.14 53.73
N SER A 31 -9.83 -50.29 54.21
CA SER A 31 -11.00 -49.82 53.47
C SER A 31 -11.13 -48.29 53.49
N LEU A 32 -10.98 -47.66 54.66
CA LEU A 32 -11.07 -46.20 54.78
C LEU A 32 -10.00 -45.44 53.95
N PRO A 33 -8.70 -45.77 54.01
CA PRO A 33 -7.71 -45.04 53.21
C PRO A 33 -7.94 -45.21 51.71
N ARG A 34 -8.35 -46.39 51.24
CA ARG A 34 -8.65 -46.59 49.81
C ARG A 34 -9.80 -45.74 49.31
N ILE A 35 -10.86 -45.59 50.10
CA ILE A 35 -12.00 -44.73 49.76
C ILE A 35 -11.58 -43.26 49.77
N SER A 36 -10.81 -42.85 50.78
CA SER A 36 -10.29 -41.49 50.89
C SER A 36 -9.41 -41.12 49.70
N GLU A 37 -8.47 -41.98 49.33
CA GLU A 37 -7.58 -41.79 48.18
C GLU A 37 -8.36 -41.67 46.87
N ALA A 38 -9.40 -42.48 46.68
CA ALA A 38 -10.24 -42.43 45.49
C ALA A 38 -11.03 -41.10 45.39
N ILE A 39 -11.54 -40.59 46.52
CA ILE A 39 -12.23 -39.30 46.57
C ILE A 39 -11.25 -38.16 46.29
N GLU A 40 -10.10 -38.17 46.96
CA GLU A 40 -9.06 -37.14 46.79
C GLU A 40 -8.52 -37.11 45.36
N LYS A 41 -8.23 -38.27 44.77
CA LYS A 41 -7.79 -38.36 43.37
C LYS A 41 -8.81 -37.78 42.39
N ARG A 42 -10.10 -38.03 42.61
CA ARG A 42 -11.18 -37.45 41.78
C ARG A 42 -11.29 -35.94 41.98
N ALA A 43 -11.24 -35.48 43.23
CA ALA A 43 -11.29 -34.06 43.54
C ALA A 43 -10.10 -33.30 42.93
N SER A 44 -8.88 -33.84 43.07
CA SER A 44 -7.67 -33.30 42.45
C SER A 44 -7.83 -33.24 40.94
N LYS A 45 -8.26 -34.34 40.31
CA LYS A 45 -8.40 -34.40 38.85
C LYS A 45 -9.39 -33.36 38.32
N ILE A 46 -10.53 -33.19 39.00
CA ILE A 46 -11.53 -32.16 38.64
C ILE A 46 -10.91 -30.77 38.79
N ASN A 47 -10.18 -30.51 39.88
CA ASN A 47 -9.55 -29.21 40.10
C ASN A 47 -8.50 -28.91 39.03
N ASP A 48 -7.66 -29.88 38.69
CA ASP A 48 -6.63 -29.77 37.65
C ASP A 48 -7.26 -29.51 36.27
N ASP A 49 -8.35 -30.22 35.95
CA ASP A 49 -9.08 -30.06 34.69
C ASP A 49 -9.74 -28.66 34.62
N VAL A 50 -10.31 -28.17 35.74
CA VAL A 50 -10.88 -26.81 35.83
C VAL A 50 -9.79 -25.73 35.71
N GLU A 51 -8.64 -25.91 36.36
CA GLU A 51 -7.51 -24.98 36.26
C GLU A 51 -6.97 -24.94 34.83
N THR A 52 -6.82 -26.11 34.21
CA THR A 52 -6.39 -26.23 32.80
C THR A 52 -7.39 -25.53 31.88
N ALA A 53 -8.70 -25.75 32.06
CA ALA A 53 -9.74 -25.08 31.29
C ALA A 53 -9.67 -23.55 31.46
N ARG A 54 -9.49 -23.05 32.69
CA ARG A 54 -9.31 -21.61 32.95
C ARG A 54 -8.04 -21.05 32.33
N LYS A 55 -6.95 -21.82 32.30
CA LYS A 55 -5.70 -21.41 31.64
C LYS A 55 -5.90 -21.29 30.13
N VAL A 56 -6.48 -22.31 29.50
CA VAL A 56 -6.81 -22.28 28.07
C VAL A 56 -7.75 -21.12 27.75
N GLN A 57 -8.78 -20.88 28.56
CA GLN A 57 -9.69 -19.75 28.36
C GLN A 57 -8.96 -18.41 28.39
N ARG A 58 -8.05 -18.20 29.35
CA ARG A 58 -7.23 -16.98 29.41
C ARG A 58 -6.28 -16.84 28.23
N GLU A 59 -5.72 -17.94 27.73
CA GLU A 59 -4.86 -17.94 26.55
C GLU A 59 -5.66 -17.57 25.28
N VAL A 60 -6.86 -18.12 25.13
CA VAL A 60 -7.78 -17.78 24.04
C VAL A 60 -8.19 -16.31 24.08
N GLU A 61 -8.54 -15.79 25.25
CA GLU A 61 -8.91 -14.38 25.42
C GLU A 61 -7.74 -13.43 25.06
N LYS A 62 -6.52 -13.78 25.48
CA LYS A 62 -5.31 -13.04 25.10
C LYS A 62 -5.09 -13.08 23.58
N LEU A 63 -5.16 -14.27 22.98
CA LEU A 63 -4.99 -14.45 21.55
C LEU A 63 -6.06 -13.67 20.75
N GLN A 64 -7.31 -13.67 21.22
CA GLN A 64 -8.38 -12.91 20.60
C GLN A 64 -8.09 -11.41 20.64
N ASN A 65 -7.63 -10.88 21.78
CA ASN A 65 -7.25 -9.48 21.91
C ASN A 65 -6.06 -9.11 21.02
N GLU A 66 -5.06 -9.99 20.91
CA GLU A 66 -3.92 -9.80 20.01
C GLU A 66 -4.35 -9.79 18.54
N ILE A 67 -5.17 -10.75 18.12
CA ILE A 67 -5.72 -10.81 16.75
C ILE A 67 -6.50 -9.54 16.44
N GLU A 68 -7.38 -9.10 17.33
CA GLU A 68 -8.17 -7.89 17.12
C GLU A 68 -7.27 -6.65 17.00
N LYS A 69 -6.23 -6.56 17.85
CA LYS A 69 -5.22 -5.50 17.77
C LYS A 69 -4.48 -5.53 16.44
N THR A 70 -3.97 -6.69 16.02
CA THR A 70 -3.25 -6.84 14.75
C THR A 70 -4.14 -6.49 13.55
N ILE A 71 -5.41 -6.88 13.55
CA ILE A 71 -6.36 -6.51 12.49
C ILE A 71 -6.57 -4.99 12.45
N ARG A 72 -6.74 -4.34 13.60
CA ARG A 72 -6.88 -2.87 13.66
C ARG A 72 -5.62 -2.17 13.16
N GLU A 73 -4.45 -2.61 13.59
CA GLU A 73 -3.16 -2.06 13.13
C GLU A 73 -2.96 -2.25 11.63
N ALA A 74 -3.26 -3.45 11.10
CA ALA A 74 -3.18 -3.72 9.67
C ALA A 74 -4.11 -2.81 8.85
N HIS A 75 -5.34 -2.56 9.34
CA HIS A 75 -6.27 -1.63 8.69
C HIS A 75 -5.78 -0.18 8.72
N ILE A 76 -5.17 0.26 9.82
CA ILE A 76 -4.60 1.61 9.93
C ILE A 76 -3.43 1.76 8.96
N ASN A 77 -2.49 0.83 8.98
CA ASN A 77 -1.32 0.83 8.11
C ASN A 77 -1.72 0.78 6.63
N ALA A 78 -2.69 -0.05 6.26
CA ALA A 78 -3.19 -0.11 4.89
C ALA A 78 -3.81 1.23 4.43
N LYS A 79 -4.58 1.89 5.30
CA LYS A 79 -5.16 3.22 5.00
C LYS A 79 -4.06 4.28 4.85
N GLU A 80 -3.05 4.25 5.71
CA GLU A 80 -1.92 5.18 5.66
C GLU A 80 -1.06 4.97 4.41
N GLU A 81 -0.79 3.73 4.03
CA GLU A 81 -0.06 3.38 2.82
C GLU A 81 -0.80 3.84 1.56
N VAL A 82 -2.11 3.59 1.49
CA VAL A 82 -2.96 4.06 0.38
C VAL A 82 -2.94 5.59 0.30
N LYS A 83 -3.08 6.29 1.44
CA LYS A 83 -3.03 7.75 1.49
C LYS A 83 -1.67 8.27 0.99
N THR A 84 -0.58 7.72 1.50
CA THR A 84 0.80 8.09 1.13
C THR A 84 1.05 7.84 -0.35
N SER A 85 0.60 6.70 -0.88
CA SER A 85 0.69 6.37 -2.31
C SER A 85 -0.09 7.36 -3.17
N LEU A 86 -1.33 7.70 -2.79
CA LEU A 86 -2.13 8.71 -3.50
C LEU A 86 -1.47 10.09 -3.49
N GLU A 87 -0.92 10.53 -2.36
CA GLU A 87 -0.18 11.79 -2.26
C GLU A 87 1.07 11.79 -3.15
N ASN A 88 1.80 10.67 -3.19
CA ASN A 88 2.97 10.52 -4.06
C ASN A 88 2.60 10.52 -5.54
N ILE A 89 1.54 9.82 -5.92
CA ILE A 89 1.01 9.82 -7.29
C ILE A 89 0.60 11.23 -7.70
N LYS A 90 -0.11 11.97 -6.84
CA LYS A 90 -0.50 13.35 -7.10
C LYS A 90 0.71 14.26 -7.31
N LYS A 91 1.71 14.18 -6.43
CA LYS A 91 2.98 14.94 -6.57
C LYS A 91 3.72 14.58 -7.87
N GLN A 92 3.76 13.30 -8.24
CA GLN A 92 4.38 12.87 -9.49
C GLN A 92 3.60 13.36 -10.72
N ALA A 93 2.28 13.33 -10.68
CA ALA A 93 1.43 13.85 -11.75
C ALA A 93 1.64 15.36 -11.93
N GLU A 94 1.63 16.14 -10.84
CA GLU A 94 1.92 17.59 -10.86
C GLU A 94 3.31 17.87 -11.46
N LYS A 95 4.34 17.12 -11.05
CA LYS A 95 5.69 17.25 -11.64
C LYS A 95 5.69 16.95 -13.14
N LYS A 96 5.01 15.88 -13.58
CA LYS A 96 4.93 15.52 -15.01
C LYS A 96 4.20 16.59 -15.81
N ILE A 97 3.11 17.15 -15.29
CA ILE A 97 2.39 18.25 -15.92
C ILE A 97 3.32 19.45 -16.10
N LEU A 98 4.04 19.86 -15.06
CA LEU A 98 4.98 20.98 -15.14
C LEU A 98 6.13 20.74 -16.15
N ILE A 99 6.59 19.51 -16.30
CA ILE A 99 7.61 19.15 -17.31
C ILE A 99 7.00 19.24 -18.70
N LEU A 100 5.81 18.67 -18.91
CA LEU A 100 5.10 18.70 -20.19
C LEU A 100 4.76 20.13 -20.63
N ASP A 101 4.31 20.98 -19.70
CA ASP A 101 4.03 22.38 -19.99
C ASP A 101 5.29 23.11 -20.50
N LYS A 102 6.44 22.88 -19.85
CA LYS A 102 7.73 23.44 -20.32
C LYS A 102 8.14 22.91 -21.69
N GLU A 103 7.98 21.62 -21.94
CA GLU A 103 8.29 21.03 -23.25
C GLU A 103 7.37 21.59 -24.36
N ILE A 104 6.09 21.81 -24.04
CA ILE A 104 5.13 22.43 -24.96
C ILE A 104 5.53 23.88 -25.26
N ASP A 105 5.86 24.67 -24.22
CA ASP A 105 6.31 26.06 -24.39
C ASP A 105 7.58 26.15 -25.25
N GLU A 106 8.56 25.28 -25.01
CA GLU A 106 9.79 25.23 -25.80
C GLU A 106 9.49 24.87 -27.27
N LYS A 107 8.61 23.89 -27.49
CA LYS A 107 8.20 23.47 -28.83
C LYS A 107 7.44 24.58 -29.56
N LEU A 108 6.55 25.29 -28.87
CA LEU A 108 5.82 26.44 -29.43
C LEU A 108 6.78 27.57 -29.83
N ASN A 109 7.79 27.84 -29.00
CA ASN A 109 8.79 28.86 -29.31
C ASN A 109 9.64 28.47 -30.54
N ASN A 110 10.08 27.20 -30.61
CA ASN A 110 10.82 26.69 -31.77
C ASN A 110 10.00 26.76 -33.06
N VAL A 111 8.73 26.32 -33.01
CA VAL A 111 7.81 26.42 -34.16
C VAL A 111 7.60 27.87 -34.57
N SER A 112 7.43 28.79 -33.62
CA SER A 112 7.27 30.23 -33.91
C SER A 112 8.51 30.81 -34.59
N HIS A 113 9.71 30.45 -34.12
CA HIS A 113 10.96 30.86 -34.74
C HIS A 113 11.11 30.28 -36.17
N LYS A 114 10.69 29.03 -36.36
CA LYS A 114 10.72 28.39 -37.68
C LYS A 114 9.77 29.08 -38.66
N ILE A 115 8.54 29.39 -38.24
CA ILE A 115 7.57 30.15 -39.04
C ILE A 115 8.14 31.52 -39.43
N GLU A 116 8.75 32.24 -38.50
CA GLU A 116 9.34 33.55 -38.78
C GLU A 116 10.52 33.46 -39.78
N THR A 117 11.31 32.39 -39.69
CA THR A 117 12.40 32.13 -40.63
C THR A 117 11.88 31.81 -42.02
N GLU A 118 10.92 30.88 -42.12
CA GLU A 118 10.27 30.50 -43.39
C GLU A 118 9.55 31.70 -44.03
N LYS A 119 8.91 32.56 -43.24
CA LYS A 119 8.28 33.79 -43.73
C LYS A 119 9.31 34.75 -44.33
N LYS A 120 10.46 34.94 -43.68
CA LYS A 120 11.55 35.78 -44.20
C LYS A 120 12.13 35.21 -45.49
N GLU A 121 12.31 33.91 -45.56
CA GLU A 121 12.78 33.21 -46.76
C GLU A 121 11.78 33.35 -47.92
N ALA A 122 10.50 33.10 -47.67
CA ALA A 122 9.44 33.28 -48.68
C ALA A 122 9.33 34.73 -49.18
N LEU A 123 9.45 35.73 -48.31
CA LEU A 123 9.47 37.14 -48.71
C LEU A 123 10.67 37.47 -49.59
N LYS A 124 11.84 36.89 -49.29
CA LYS A 124 13.05 37.06 -50.11
C LYS A 124 12.88 36.41 -51.49
N ASP A 125 12.36 35.18 -51.53
CA ASP A 125 12.08 34.48 -52.78
C ASP A 125 11.07 35.24 -53.66
N MET A 126 10.04 35.82 -53.05
CA MET A 126 9.09 36.69 -53.74
C MET A 126 9.77 37.95 -54.30
N GLN A 127 10.64 38.61 -53.54
CA GLN A 127 11.40 39.77 -54.04
C GLN A 127 12.30 39.39 -55.23
N ASP A 128 13.00 38.26 -55.15
CA ASP A 128 13.84 37.75 -56.24
C ASP A 128 13.01 37.41 -57.49
N GLN A 129 11.81 36.84 -57.33
CA GLN A 129 10.89 36.59 -58.44
C GLN A 129 10.31 37.87 -59.03
N VAL A 130 9.96 38.86 -58.21
CA VAL A 130 9.49 40.18 -58.67
C VAL A 130 10.59 40.89 -59.44
N ASN A 131 11.84 40.85 -58.97
CA ASN A 131 12.98 41.43 -59.66
C ASN A 131 13.19 40.78 -61.03
N LYS A 132 13.17 39.44 -61.10
CA LYS A 132 13.26 38.70 -62.37
C LYS A 132 12.13 39.05 -63.34
N LEU A 133 10.89 39.11 -62.85
CA LEU A 133 9.72 39.44 -63.67
C LEU A 133 9.74 40.90 -64.16
N THR A 134 10.21 41.82 -63.32
CA THR A 134 10.37 43.24 -63.66
C THR A 134 11.45 43.44 -64.71
N SER A 135 12.63 42.81 -64.54
CA SER A 135 13.68 42.81 -65.55
C SER A 135 13.21 42.23 -66.89
N ALA A 136 12.51 41.08 -66.86
CA ALA A 136 11.96 40.48 -68.07
C ALA A 136 10.89 41.37 -68.75
N SER A 137 10.07 42.09 -67.97
CA SER A 137 9.06 43.00 -68.49
C SER A 137 9.68 44.26 -69.10
N VAL A 138 10.71 44.83 -68.46
CA VAL A 138 11.48 45.97 -68.96
C VAL A 138 12.22 45.60 -70.24
N GLU A 139 12.87 44.44 -70.29
CA GLU A 139 13.53 43.92 -71.49
C GLU A 139 12.55 43.75 -72.66
N LYS A 140 11.33 43.25 -72.38
CA LYS A 140 10.28 43.07 -73.40
C LYS A 140 9.66 44.39 -73.89
N LEU A 141 9.62 45.43 -73.06
CA LEU A 141 9.06 46.75 -73.40
C LEU A 141 10.09 47.69 -74.05
N THR A 142 11.38 47.57 -73.72
CA THR A 142 12.44 48.48 -74.18
C THR A 142 13.31 47.90 -75.29
N GLY A 143 13.30 46.57 -75.49
CA GLY A 143 14.07 45.89 -76.52
C GLY A 143 15.60 45.94 -76.33
N LEU A 144 16.08 46.48 -75.21
CA LEU A 144 17.49 46.55 -74.84
C LEU A 144 17.76 45.58 -73.68
N LYS A 145 18.77 44.72 -73.85
CA LYS A 145 19.24 43.79 -72.83
C LYS A 145 19.89 44.61 -71.70
N VAL A 146 19.21 44.75 -70.56
CA VAL A 146 19.74 45.48 -69.41
C VAL A 146 20.54 44.51 -68.54
N GLU A 147 21.83 44.81 -68.31
CA GLU A 147 22.68 44.02 -67.41
C GLU A 147 22.20 44.09 -65.95
N ASP A 148 22.12 42.93 -65.30
CA ASP A 148 21.55 42.68 -63.95
C ASP A 148 22.05 43.63 -62.84
N ARG A 149 23.23 44.24 -62.99
CA ARG A 149 23.80 45.17 -62.00
C ARG A 149 23.08 46.51 -61.92
N SER A 150 22.54 47.03 -63.03
CA SER A 150 21.95 48.38 -63.02
C SER A 150 20.54 48.42 -62.43
N VAL A 151 19.85 47.27 -62.40
CA VAL A 151 18.50 47.13 -61.83
C VAL A 151 18.56 46.96 -60.31
N GLN A 152 19.53 46.19 -59.80
CA GLN A 152 19.77 46.08 -58.35
C GLN A 152 20.14 47.44 -57.72
N ASP A 153 21.04 48.20 -58.34
CA ASP A 153 21.54 49.46 -57.80
C ASP A 153 20.50 50.61 -57.85
N THR A 154 19.49 50.51 -58.72
CA THR A 154 18.37 51.47 -58.78
C THR A 154 17.22 51.09 -57.84
N LEU A 155 16.96 49.80 -57.64
CA LEU A 155 15.96 49.32 -56.66
C LEU A 155 16.42 49.50 -55.21
N ASP A 156 17.70 49.29 -54.91
CA ASP A 156 18.27 49.56 -53.58
C ASP A 156 18.19 51.05 -53.22
N LYS A 157 18.35 51.94 -54.20
CA LYS A 157 18.18 53.40 -54.01
C LYS A 157 16.72 53.79 -53.78
N LEU A 158 15.75 53.04 -54.32
CA LEU A 158 14.32 53.28 -54.07
C LEU A 158 13.88 52.74 -52.69
N ASN A 159 14.35 51.55 -52.31
CA ASN A 159 14.05 50.93 -51.01
C ASN A 159 14.65 51.72 -49.83
N ASN A 160 15.81 52.36 -50.01
CA ASN A 160 16.42 53.22 -48.97
C ASN A 160 15.81 54.63 -48.91
N LYS A 161 15.22 55.14 -50.01
CA LYS A 161 14.55 56.44 -50.04
C LYS A 161 13.22 56.44 -49.27
N ASP A 162 12.52 55.32 -49.25
CA ASP A 162 11.26 55.17 -48.50
C ASP A 162 11.47 55.09 -46.98
N LYS A 163 12.68 54.68 -46.52
CA LYS A 163 13.07 54.71 -45.10
C LYS A 163 13.50 56.08 -44.59
N GLY A 164 13.70 57.07 -45.47
CA GLY A 164 14.13 58.43 -45.12
C GLY A 164 13.00 59.45 -44.90
N VAL A 165 11.73 59.08 -45.12
CA VAL A 165 10.57 59.99 -45.05
C VAL A 165 9.65 59.71 -43.85
N MET A 166 9.98 58.74 -42.99
CA MET A 166 9.35 58.57 -41.67
C MET A 166 10.36 58.87 -40.54
N ILE A 167 10.70 60.15 -40.39
CA ILE A 167 10.98 60.75 -39.07
C ILE A 167 9.79 61.66 -38.77
#